data_AF-A0A3D2PV42-F1
#
_entry.id   AF-A0A3D2PV42-F1
#
_cell.length_a   1.000
_cell.length_b   1.000
_cell.length_c   1.000
_cell.angle_alpha   90.00
_cell.angle_beta   90.00
_cell.angle_gamma   90.00
#
_symmetry.space_group_name_H-M   'P 1'
#
loop_
_entity.id
_entity.type
_entity.pdbx_description
1 polymer ?
#
loop_
_entity_poly.entity_id
_entity_poly.type
_entity_poly.pdbx_seq_one_letter_code
_entity_poly.pdbx_strand_id
1 'polypeptide(L)'
;EVHVRISSPPFLWPCYFGTDIPEREQLIAYNRTIEDIRKIIGADSLGYLKIERLEQLVGGLPICKGCFTGKYPMEPPKEDIRGDYER
;
A
#
# COMPACT_ATOMS: atom_id res chain seq x y z
N GLU A 1 -18.37 17.47 7.92
CA GLU A 1 -17.93 16.46 6.94
C GLU A 1 -16.40 16.46 6.86
N VAL A 2 -15.80 15.28 6.71
CA VAL A 2 -14.37 15.01 6.60
C VAL A 2 -14.16 14.06 5.43
N HIS A 3 -13.44 14.51 4.40
CA HIS A 3 -13.12 13.73 3.22
C HIS A 3 -11.63 13.42 3.17
N VAL A 4 -11.28 12.15 3.36
CA VAL A 4 -9.89 11.70 3.37
C VAL A 4 -9.45 11.35 1.95
N ARG A 5 -8.32 11.89 1.51
CA ARG A 5 -7.71 11.59 0.21
C ARG A 5 -6.26 11.20 0.41
N ILE A 6 -5.95 9.97 0.06
CA ILE A 6 -4.60 9.41 0.18
C ILE A 6 -3.89 9.61 -1.16
N SER A 7 -2.75 10.30 -1.14
CA SER A 7 -1.92 10.62 -2.31
C SER A 7 -1.14 9.42 -2.87
N SER A 8 -1.50 8.20 -2.44
CA SER A 8 -0.87 6.93 -2.79
C SER A 8 -1.95 5.89 -3.09
N PRO A 9 -1.67 4.87 -3.91
CA PRO A 9 -2.45 3.63 -3.91
C PRO A 9 -2.41 2.97 -2.53
N PRO A 10 -3.38 2.10 -2.21
CA PRO A 10 -3.39 1.36 -0.95
C PRO A 10 -2.18 0.42 -0.87
N PHE A 11 -1.51 0.42 0.27
CA PHE A 11 -0.46 -0.55 0.59
C PHE A 11 -1.10 -1.89 0.91
N LEU A 12 -0.78 -2.91 0.12
CA LEU A 12 -1.33 -4.27 0.23
C LEU A 12 -0.25 -5.33 0.50
N TRP A 13 1.01 -4.92 0.37
CA TRP A 13 2.18 -5.78 0.45
C TRP A 13 3.32 -5.04 1.15
N PRO A 14 4.21 -5.78 1.84
CA PRO A 14 5.37 -5.20 2.49
C PRO A 14 6.42 -4.69 1.49
N CYS A 15 7.48 -4.04 1.98
CA CYS A 15 8.62 -3.69 1.16
C CYS A 15 9.84 -4.54 1.54
N TYR A 16 10.55 -5.03 0.53
CA TYR A 16 11.80 -5.79 0.69
C TYR A 16 13.03 -5.02 0.17
N PHE A 17 12.84 -3.74 -0.14
CA PHE A 17 13.83 -2.87 -0.80
C PHE A 17 14.20 -1.65 0.06
N GLY A 18 14.08 -1.78 1.39
CA GLY A 18 14.58 -0.80 2.35
C GLY A 18 13.58 0.23 2.87
N THR A 19 12.29 0.13 2.51
CA THR A 19 11.24 0.90 3.19
C THR A 19 10.65 0.06 4.31
N ASP A 20 10.49 0.65 5.50
CA ASP A 20 9.82 0.00 6.61
C ASP A 20 8.30 -0.01 6.38
N ILE A 21 7.79 -1.16 5.95
CA ILE A 21 6.36 -1.40 5.75
C ILE A 21 6.02 -2.69 6.51
N PRO A 22 4.99 -2.66 7.38
CA PRO A 22 4.67 -3.79 8.24
C PRO A 22 4.11 -5.00 7.47
N GLU A 23 3.91 -6.12 8.16
CA GLU A 23 3.31 -7.33 7.59
C GLU A 23 1.95 -7.05 6.97
N ARG A 24 1.53 -7.90 6.03
CA ARG A 24 0.30 -7.70 5.27
C ARG A 24 -0.89 -7.57 6.20
N GLU A 25 -0.96 -8.42 7.21
CA GLU A 25 -2.01 -8.50 8.22
C GLU A 25 -2.15 -7.21 9.04
N GLN A 26 -1.08 -6.44 9.17
CA GLN A 26 -1.04 -5.17 9.88
C GLN A 26 -1.45 -3.98 8.99
N LEU A 27 -1.49 -4.14 7.66
CA LEU A 27 -1.91 -3.10 6.75
C LEU A 27 -3.44 -2.95 6.76
N ILE A 28 -3.93 -1.73 7.01
CA ILE A 28 -5.38 -1.46 7.06
C ILE A 28 -6.11 -1.84 5.76
N ALA A 29 -5.44 -1.78 4.61
CA ALA A 29 -6.04 -2.14 3.33
C ALA A 29 -6.02 -3.65 3.04
N TYR A 30 -5.31 -4.44 3.84
CA TYR A 30 -5.29 -5.89 3.68
C TYR A 30 -6.66 -6.48 4.03
N ASN A 31 -7.18 -7.29 3.10
CA ASN A 31 -8.47 -7.97 3.20
C ASN A 31 -9.66 -7.04 3.51
N ARG A 32 -9.59 -5.77 3.07
CA ARG A 32 -10.64 -4.77 3.29
C ARG A 32 -10.90 -3.97 2.03
N THR A 33 -12.16 -3.61 1.82
CA THR A 33 -12.54 -2.68 0.75
C THR A 33 -12.27 -1.24 1.18
N ILE A 34 -12.25 -0.30 0.22
CA ILE A 34 -12.14 1.14 0.53
C ILE A 34 -13.28 1.59 1.45
N GLU A 35 -14.48 1.01 1.29
CA GLU A 35 -15.63 1.33 2.13
C GLU A 35 -15.46 0.82 3.56
N ASP A 36 -14.84 -0.35 3.76
CA ASP A 36 -14.51 -0.85 5.10
C ASP A 36 -13.50 0.07 5.78
N ILE A 37 -12.46 0.48 5.07
CA ILE A 37 -11.43 1.40 5.58
C ILE A 37 -12.07 2.75 5.93
N ARG A 38 -12.93 3.29 5.06
CA ARG A 38 -13.65 4.55 5.30
C ARG A 38 -14.43 4.50 6.62
N LYS A 39 -15.14 3.40 6.88
CA LYS A 39 -15.88 3.17 8.12
C LYS A 39 -14.94 3.10 9.33
N ILE A 40 -13.84 2.36 9.22
CA ILE A 40 -12.85 2.19 10.31
C ILE A 40 -12.27 3.54 10.74
N ILE A 41 -11.93 4.41 9.78
CA ILE A 41 -11.35 5.73 10.09
C ILE A 41 -12.39 6.81 10.41
N GLY A 42 -13.69 6.50 10.29
CA GLY A 42 -14.78 7.43 10.59
C GLY A 42 -14.92 8.61 9.62
N ALA A 43 -14.50 8.47 8.35
CA ALA A 43 -14.57 9.54 7.36
C ALA A 43 -15.90 9.55 6.58
N ASP A 44 -16.38 10.71 6.14
CA ASP A 44 -17.57 10.80 5.27
C ASP A 44 -17.29 10.28 3.86
N SER A 45 -16.07 10.48 3.34
CA SER A 45 -15.62 9.81 2.11
C SER A 45 -14.12 9.51 2.14
N LEU A 46 -13.71 8.45 1.46
CA LEU A 46 -12.31 8.04 1.32
C LEU A 46 -11.99 7.82 -0.16
N GLY A 47 -10.84 8.32 -0.61
CA GLY A 47 -10.30 8.06 -1.94
C GLY A 47 -8.81 7.82 -1.90
N TYR A 48 -8.34 6.85 -2.67
CA TYR A 48 -6.92 6.57 -2.91
C TYR A 48 -6.54 7.01 -4.32
N LEU A 49 -5.25 7.32 -4.51
CA LEU A 49 -4.69 7.50 -5.85
C LEU A 49 -4.78 6.16 -6.61
N LYS A 50 -5.34 6.19 -7.82
CA LYS A 50 -5.36 5.03 -8.71
C LYS A 50 -3.95 4.68 -9.16
N ILE A 51 -3.60 3.39 -9.17
CA ILE A 51 -2.24 2.96 -9.52
C ILE A 51 -1.84 3.35 -10.95
N GLU A 52 -2.80 3.40 -11.88
CA GLU A 52 -2.56 3.81 -13.28
C GLU A 52 -2.16 5.29 -13.37
N ARG A 53 -2.61 6.12 -12.42
CA ARG A 53 -2.21 7.54 -12.36
C ARG A 53 -0.77 7.70 -11.89
N LEU A 54 -0.26 6.78 -11.09
CA LEU A 54 1.13 6.84 -10.62
C LEU A 54 2.11 6.75 -11.80
N GLU A 55 1.84 5.86 -12.78
CA GLU A 55 2.65 5.74 -13.99
C GLU A 55 2.66 7.02 -14.83
N GLN A 56 1.50 7.68 -14.93
CA GLN A 56 1.37 8.96 -15.63
C GLN A 56 2.17 10.08 -14.94
N LEU A 57 2.15 10.12 -13.60
CA LEU A 57 2.86 11.14 -12.80
C LEU A 57 4.38 11.05 -12.95
N VAL A 58 4.91 9.84 -13.10
CA VAL A 58 6.35 9.62 -13.28
C VAL A 58 6.81 9.69 -14.74
N GLY A 59 5.93 10.11 -15.66
CA GLY A 59 6.26 10.25 -17.07
C GLY A 59 6.64 8.93 -17.75
N GLY A 60 6.08 7.81 -17.31
CA GLY A 60 6.38 6.48 -17.85
C GLY A 60 7.73 5.89 -17.43
N LEU A 61 8.44 6.51 -16.47
CA LEU A 61 9.63 5.92 -15.89
C LEU A 61 9.31 4.59 -15.19
N PRO A 62 10.19 3.58 -15.28
CA PRO A 62 10.01 2.32 -14.59
C PRO A 62 10.13 2.56 -13.08
N ILE A 63 9.05 2.29 -12.35
CA ILE A 63 9.00 2.41 -10.89
C ILE A 63 8.58 1.09 -10.25
N CYS A 64 9.11 0.82 -9.07
CA CYS A 64 8.65 -0.29 -8.26
C CYS A 64 7.20 -0.03 -7.80
N LYS A 65 6.31 -1.01 -8.01
CA LYS A 65 4.91 -0.99 -7.55
C LYS A 65 4.61 -2.17 -6.62
N GLY A 66 5.65 -2.80 -6.07
CA GLY A 66 5.55 -4.03 -5.28
C GLY A 66 4.64 -3.87 -4.08
N CYS A 67 4.78 -2.79 -3.32
CA CYS A 67 3.98 -2.53 -2.11
C CYS A 67 2.46 -2.41 -2.39
N PHE A 68 2.09 -2.08 -3.63
CA PHE A 68 0.69 -1.92 -4.06
C PHE A 68 0.16 -3.16 -4.79
N THR A 69 1.02 -3.92 -5.49
CA THR A 69 0.60 -4.97 -6.44
C THR A 69 1.09 -6.38 -6.09
N GLY A 70 2.10 -6.50 -5.24
CA GLY A 70 2.85 -7.73 -5.00
C GLY A 70 3.83 -8.09 -6.13
N LYS A 71 3.91 -7.26 -7.18
CA LYS A 71 4.84 -7.45 -8.30
C LYS A 71 6.10 -6.61 -8.07
N TYR A 72 7.15 -7.25 -7.59
CA TYR A 72 8.45 -6.64 -7.31
C TYR A 72 9.39 -6.73 -8.52
N PRO A 73 10.39 -5.84 -8.62
CA PRO A 73 11.36 -5.86 -9.72
C PRO A 73 12.29 -7.09 -9.70
N MET A 74 12.38 -7.80 -8.58
CA MET A 74 13.06 -9.08 -8.41
C MET A 74 12.28 -9.94 -7.41
N GLU A 75 12.56 -11.24 -7.37
CA GLU A 75 11.89 -12.15 -6.44
C GLU A 75 12.10 -11.68 -4.99
N PRO A 76 11.02 -11.44 -4.23
CA PRO A 76 11.14 -11.12 -2.83
C PRO A 76 11.66 -12.36 -2.07
N PRO A 77 12.31 -12.15 -0.92
CA PRO A 77 12.67 -13.23 -0.01
C PRO A 77 11.48 -14.16 0.31
N LYS A 78 11.75 -15.46 0.42
CA LYS A 78 10.73 -16.46 0.77
C LYS A 78 10.36 -16.43 2.25
N GLU A 79 11.29 -15.97 3.07
CA GLU A 79 11.14 -15.76 4.50
C GLU A 79 11.06 -14.26 4.76
N ASP A 80 10.40 -13.88 5.85
CA ASP A 80 10.39 -12.48 6.22
C ASP A 80 11.78 -12.07 6.72
N ILE A 81 12.37 -11.10 6.03
CA ILE A 81 13.67 -10.52 6.39
C ILE A 81 13.51 -9.18 7.09
N ARG A 82 12.26 -8.71 7.25
CA ARG A 82 11.94 -7.47 7.94
C ARG A 82 11.91 -7.85 9.42
N GLY A 83 12.77 -7.22 10.22
CA GLY A 83 12.99 -7.61 11.61
C GLY A 83 11.71 -7.68 12.44
N ASP A 84 11.79 -8.37 13.58
CA ASP A 84 10.64 -8.58 14.47
C ASP A 84 10.01 -7.24 14.88
N TYR A 85 8.72 -7.07 14.58
CA TYR A 85 7.92 -6.00 15.17
C TYR A 85 7.30 -6.54 16.45
N GLU A 86 7.69 -6.02 17.61
CA GLU A 86 6.98 -6.33 18.85
C GLU A 86 5.51 -5.89 18.70
N ARG A 87 4.59 -6.87 18.75
CA ARG A 87 3.15 -6.66 18.66
C ARG A 87 2.57 -5.99 19.91
#